data_AF-A0A6I9PE71-F1
#
_entry.id   AF-A0A6I9PE71-F1
#
_cell.length_a   1.000
_cell.length_b   1.000
_cell.length_c   1.000
_cell.angle_alpha   90.00
_cell.angle_beta   90.00
_cell.angle_gamma   90.00
#
_symmetry.space_group_name_H-M   'P 1'
#
loop_
_entity.id
_entity.type
_entity.pdbx_description
1 polymer ?
#
loop_
_entity_poly.entity_id
_entity_poly.type
_entity_poly.pdbx_seq_one_letter_code
_entity_poly.pdbx_strand_id
1 'polypeptide(L)'
;YPCVCAVYAWKGETDEEYVWCIEQTLFFKDGQPLNMILDDGGDLTNMVHTKYPKLLAGIRGVSEETTTGVHNLYKMMKNGELKMPAINVNDSVTKSKFDNLYGCRESLIDGIKRATDVMIAGKVAVVAGYGDVGKGCVQALRGFGARVIVTEVDPINALQAAMEGRG
;
A
#
# COMPACT_ATOMS: atom_id res chain seq x y z
N TYR A 1 22.02 13.98 16.44
CA TYR A 1 21.14 15.15 16.27
C TYR A 1 19.70 14.68 16.40
N PRO A 2 18.88 15.24 17.31
CA PRO A 2 17.47 14.87 17.36
C PRO A 2 16.79 15.24 16.03
N CYS A 3 15.88 14.38 15.56
CA CYS A 3 15.05 14.63 14.38
C CYS A 3 14.18 15.87 14.64
N VAL A 4 14.16 16.80 13.68
CA VAL A 4 13.36 18.05 13.75
C VAL A 4 11.90 17.85 13.34
N CYS A 5 11.55 16.68 12.80
CA CYS A 5 10.18 16.31 12.44
C CYS A 5 9.53 15.50 13.57
N ALA A 6 8.25 15.78 13.86
CA ALA A 6 7.47 14.97 14.78
C ALA A 6 7.12 13.63 14.12
N VAL A 7 7.39 12.52 14.81
CA VAL A 7 7.12 11.16 14.34
C VAL A 7 6.36 10.42 15.43
N TYR A 8 5.24 9.82 15.05
CA TYR A 8 4.37 9.03 15.91
C TYR A 8 4.17 7.67 15.24
N ALA A 9 5.08 6.75 15.53
CA ALA A 9 5.03 5.37 15.01
C ALA A 9 6.01 4.49 15.78
N TRP A 10 5.62 3.25 16.05
CA TRP A 10 6.53 2.21 16.52
C TRP A 10 6.05 0.83 16.09
N LYS A 11 6.98 -0.14 16.07
CA LYS A 11 6.64 -1.52 15.71
C LYS A 11 5.87 -2.19 16.85
N GLY A 12 4.70 -2.75 16.54
CA GLY A 12 3.87 -3.48 17.50
C GLY A 12 2.88 -2.62 18.28
N GLU A 13 2.48 -1.48 17.71
CA GLU A 13 1.39 -0.65 18.24
C GLU A 13 0.03 -1.39 18.22
N THR A 14 -0.87 -1.01 19.12
CA THR A 14 -2.28 -1.47 19.10
C THR A 14 -3.11 -0.69 18.07
N ASP A 15 -4.30 -1.18 17.75
CA ASP A 15 -5.21 -0.48 16.83
C ASP A 15 -5.58 0.92 17.35
N GLU A 16 -5.74 1.09 18.67
CA GLU A 16 -6.00 2.39 19.28
C GLU A 16 -4.78 3.32 19.18
N GLU A 17 -3.58 2.79 19.37
CA GLU A 17 -2.33 3.55 19.23
C GLU A 17 -2.11 3.99 17.78
N TYR A 18 -2.40 3.12 16.80
CA TYR A 18 -2.35 3.46 15.38
C TYR A 18 -3.26 4.64 15.03
N VAL A 19 -4.52 4.59 15.46
CA VAL A 19 -5.47 5.69 15.24
C VAL A 19 -5.00 6.97 15.93
N TRP A 20 -4.46 6.85 17.15
CA TRP A 20 -3.88 7.97 17.87
C TRP A 20 -2.68 8.59 17.12
N CYS A 21 -1.79 7.78 16.57
CA CYS A 21 -0.65 8.20 15.76
C CYS A 21 -1.11 9.03 14.56
N ILE A 22 -2.13 8.58 13.82
CA ILE A 22 -2.71 9.35 12.71
C ILE A 22 -3.27 10.68 13.22
N GLU A 23 -4.03 10.70 14.31
CA GLU A 23 -4.61 11.92 14.87
C GLU A 23 -3.54 12.95 15.27
N GLN A 24 -2.36 12.51 15.75
CA GLN A 24 -1.26 13.42 16.08
C GLN A 24 -0.68 14.13 14.85
N THR A 25 -0.82 13.56 13.64
CA THR A 25 -0.33 14.21 12.40
C THR A 25 -1.19 15.38 11.94
N LEU A 26 -2.41 15.54 12.49
CA LEU A 26 -3.35 16.58 12.10
C LEU A 26 -3.01 17.96 12.68
N PHE A 27 -2.27 18.01 13.79
CA PHE A 27 -2.06 19.24 14.57
C PHE A 27 -0.58 19.53 14.78
N PHE A 28 -0.10 20.62 14.19
CA PHE A 28 1.29 21.03 14.29
C PHE A 28 1.55 21.89 15.54
N LYS A 29 2.75 21.75 16.12
CA LYS A 29 3.15 22.46 17.35
C LYS A 29 3.20 23.99 17.20
N ASP A 30 3.44 24.47 15.99
CA ASP A 30 3.47 25.91 15.64
C ASP A 30 2.06 26.48 15.38
N GLY A 31 1.02 25.65 15.48
CA GLY A 31 -0.38 26.04 15.26
C GLY A 31 -0.74 26.24 13.78
N GLN A 32 0.16 25.96 12.85
CA GLN A 32 -0.17 26.04 11.42
C GLN A 32 -1.17 24.94 11.05
N PRO A 33 -2.16 25.23 10.18
CA PRO A 33 -3.13 24.24 9.77
C PRO A 33 -2.51 23.21 8.81
N LEU A 34 -3.00 21.98 8.86
CA LEU A 34 -2.74 20.98 7.84
C LEU A 34 -3.13 21.50 6.46
N ASN A 35 -2.17 21.50 5.53
CA ASN A 35 -2.35 22.09 4.21
C ASN A 35 -2.12 21.12 3.05
N MET A 36 -1.57 19.94 3.32
CA MET A 36 -1.27 18.88 2.35
C MET A 36 -1.38 17.53 3.06
N ILE A 37 -1.83 16.51 2.34
CA ILE A 37 -1.80 15.13 2.80
C ILE A 37 -0.87 14.32 1.87
N LEU A 38 -0.01 13.50 2.46
CA LEU A 38 0.71 12.43 1.76
C LEU A 38 0.25 11.13 2.42
N ASP A 39 -0.45 10.30 1.66
CA ASP A 39 -1.23 9.17 2.17
C ASP A 39 -0.80 7.86 1.49
N ASP A 40 -0.88 6.79 2.27
CA ASP A 40 -0.57 5.42 1.86
C ASP A 40 -1.67 4.53 2.49
N GLY A 41 -2.67 4.19 1.68
CA GLY A 41 -3.83 3.38 2.08
C GLY A 41 -5.11 4.19 2.27
N GLY A 42 -5.02 5.51 2.46
CA GLY A 42 -6.15 6.44 2.49
C GLY A 42 -6.75 6.69 3.88
N ASP A 43 -6.12 6.22 4.94
CA ASP A 43 -6.66 6.30 6.31
C ASP A 43 -6.69 7.75 6.83
N LEU A 44 -5.62 8.51 6.59
CA LEU A 44 -5.55 9.92 6.99
C LEU A 44 -6.60 10.74 6.23
N THR A 45 -6.73 10.50 4.92
CA THR A 45 -7.75 11.14 4.08
C THR A 45 -9.15 10.82 4.59
N ASN A 46 -9.45 9.55 4.91
CA ASN A 46 -10.74 9.14 5.45
C ASN A 46 -11.03 9.81 6.80
N MET A 47 -10.05 9.86 7.70
CA MET A 47 -10.18 10.49 9.00
C MET A 47 -10.51 11.99 8.87
N VAL A 48 -9.83 12.70 7.97
CA VAL A 48 -10.09 14.12 7.72
C VAL A 48 -11.50 14.34 7.16
N HIS A 49 -11.99 13.51 6.23
CA HIS A 49 -13.34 13.69 5.67
C HIS A 49 -14.45 13.38 6.66
N THR A 50 -14.24 12.40 7.55
CA THR A 50 -15.29 11.87 8.42
C THR A 50 -15.28 12.52 9.81
N LYS A 51 -14.12 12.60 10.46
CA LYS A 51 -13.98 13.10 11.85
C LYS A 51 -13.59 14.57 11.93
N TYR A 52 -12.78 15.06 10.99
CA TYR A 52 -12.26 16.44 11.01
C TYR A 52 -12.59 17.25 9.76
N PRO A 53 -13.85 17.29 9.28
CA PRO A 53 -14.20 17.94 8.02
C PRO A 53 -13.91 19.45 8.01
N LYS A 54 -13.78 20.07 9.19
CA LYS A 54 -13.39 21.48 9.33
C LYS A 54 -11.97 21.78 8.81
N LEU A 55 -11.07 20.78 8.82
CA LEU A 55 -9.69 20.93 8.34
C LEU A 55 -9.60 20.97 6.81
N LEU A 56 -10.59 20.41 6.10
CA LEU A 56 -10.61 20.30 4.64
C LEU A 56 -10.40 21.64 3.92
N ALA A 57 -10.92 22.73 4.48
CA ALA A 57 -10.80 24.06 3.88
C ALA A 57 -9.35 24.56 3.76
N GLY A 58 -8.44 24.06 4.61
CA GLY A 58 -7.01 24.41 4.58
C GLY A 58 -6.17 23.51 3.66
N ILE A 59 -6.70 22.36 3.27
CA ILE A 59 -5.94 21.30 2.58
C ILE A 59 -6.01 21.52 1.07
N ARG A 60 -4.83 21.65 0.45
CA ARG A 60 -4.67 21.95 -0.97
C ARG A 60 -4.70 20.69 -1.85
N GLY A 61 -4.45 19.53 -1.27
CA GLY A 61 -4.60 18.26 -1.95
C GLY A 61 -3.99 17.09 -1.19
N VAL A 62 -4.20 15.90 -1.75
CA VAL A 62 -3.62 14.64 -1.29
C VAL A 62 -2.81 13.98 -2.40
N SER A 63 -1.69 13.37 -2.04
CA SER A 63 -0.94 12.41 -2.86
C SER A 63 -1.15 11.02 -2.28
N GLU A 64 -1.69 10.08 -3.05
CA GLU A 64 -1.96 8.71 -2.60
C GLU A 64 -1.12 7.68 -3.37
N GLU A 65 -0.43 6.82 -2.62
CA GLU A 65 0.56 5.89 -3.15
C GLU A 65 0.03 4.48 -3.46
N THR A 66 -1.08 4.04 -2.87
CA THR A 66 -1.53 2.63 -2.98
C THR A 66 -2.75 2.44 -3.86
N THR A 67 -2.85 1.23 -4.43
CA THR A 67 -4.05 0.80 -5.17
C THR A 67 -5.33 0.89 -4.31
N THR A 68 -5.24 0.55 -3.02
CA THR A 68 -6.40 0.56 -2.11
C THR A 68 -6.87 1.99 -1.85
N GLY A 69 -5.96 2.89 -1.47
CA GLY A 69 -6.28 4.29 -1.23
C GLY A 69 -6.78 4.97 -2.51
N VAL A 70 -6.16 4.71 -3.67
CA VAL A 70 -6.61 5.22 -4.97
C VAL A 70 -8.04 4.77 -5.29
N HIS A 71 -8.37 3.51 -5.05
CA HIS A 71 -9.73 3.01 -5.28
C HIS A 71 -10.76 3.71 -4.38
N ASN A 72 -10.39 4.00 -3.14
CA ASN A 72 -11.22 4.78 -2.23
C ASN A 72 -11.40 6.24 -2.72
N LEU A 73 -10.33 6.89 -3.17
CA LEU A 73 -10.40 8.23 -3.76
C LEU A 73 -11.34 8.29 -4.97
N TYR A 74 -11.28 7.30 -5.87
CA TYR A 74 -12.20 7.20 -7.01
C TYR A 74 -13.65 7.00 -6.58
N LYS A 75 -13.91 6.22 -5.53
CA LYS A 75 -15.27 6.06 -4.95
C LYS A 75 -15.79 7.39 -4.42
N MET A 76 -15.00 8.08 -3.60
CA MET A 76 -15.35 9.39 -3.06
C MET A 76 -15.58 10.43 -4.17
N MET A 77 -14.74 10.42 -5.21
CA MET A 77 -14.90 11.29 -6.38
C MET A 77 -16.22 11.02 -7.10
N LYS A 78 -16.53 9.75 -7.37
CA LYS A 78 -17.77 9.34 -8.04
C LYS A 78 -19.02 9.71 -7.23
N ASN A 79 -18.93 9.68 -5.91
CA ASN A 79 -20.01 10.06 -5.00
C ASN A 79 -20.11 11.58 -4.76
N GLY A 80 -19.17 12.40 -5.26
CA GLY A 80 -19.11 13.83 -4.96
C GLY A 80 -18.69 14.15 -3.51
N GLU A 81 -18.11 13.17 -2.82
CA GLU A 81 -17.68 13.24 -1.42
C GLU A 81 -16.24 13.72 -1.29
N LEU A 82 -15.41 13.56 -2.34
CA LEU A 82 -14.02 14.01 -2.33
C LEU A 82 -13.94 15.55 -2.31
N LYS A 83 -13.44 16.14 -1.22
CA LYS A 83 -13.48 17.60 -1.00
C LYS A 83 -12.15 18.31 -1.25
N MET A 84 -11.10 17.60 -1.66
CA MET A 84 -9.85 18.21 -2.10
C MET A 84 -9.29 17.50 -3.34
N PRO A 85 -8.42 18.18 -4.12
CA PRO A 85 -7.72 17.56 -5.23
C PRO A 85 -6.90 16.35 -4.78
N ALA A 86 -6.84 15.31 -5.61
CA ALA A 86 -6.06 14.11 -5.33
C ALA A 86 -5.17 13.75 -6.52
N ILE A 87 -3.93 13.38 -6.22
CA ILE A 87 -2.97 12.83 -7.18
C ILE A 87 -2.81 11.34 -6.89
N ASN A 88 -3.10 10.53 -7.89
CA ASN A 88 -2.84 9.10 -7.90
C ASN A 88 -1.37 8.87 -8.28
N VAL A 89 -0.54 8.56 -7.28
CA VAL A 89 0.89 8.24 -7.49
C VAL A 89 1.09 6.77 -7.80
N ASN A 90 0.21 5.90 -7.29
CA ASN A 90 0.25 4.45 -7.52
C ASN A 90 0.35 4.09 -9.01
N ASP A 91 -0.47 4.74 -9.85
CA ASP A 91 -0.57 4.43 -11.28
C ASP A 91 0.54 5.09 -12.13
N SER A 92 1.48 5.79 -11.49
CA SER A 92 2.71 6.15 -12.18
C SER A 92 3.47 4.87 -12.58
N VAL A 93 4.04 4.86 -13.78
CA VAL A 93 4.75 3.69 -14.31
C VAL A 93 5.93 3.32 -13.41
N THR A 94 6.64 4.32 -12.91
CA THR A 94 7.79 4.15 -12.03
C THR A 94 7.40 3.63 -10.65
N LYS A 95 6.19 3.85 -10.16
CA LYS A 95 5.72 3.28 -8.89
C LYS A 95 5.20 1.87 -9.13
N SER A 96 4.12 1.73 -9.88
CA SER A 96 3.44 0.44 -10.10
C SER A 96 4.37 -0.66 -10.60
N LYS A 97 5.27 -0.38 -11.55
CA LYS A 97 6.15 -1.41 -12.13
C LYS A 97 7.44 -1.66 -11.36
N PHE A 98 7.81 -0.80 -10.42
CA PHE A 98 9.02 -1.02 -9.62
C PHE A 98 8.70 -1.43 -8.19
N ASP A 99 7.90 -0.63 -7.49
CA ASP A 99 7.57 -0.87 -6.10
C ASP A 99 6.74 -2.16 -5.94
N ASN A 100 5.57 -2.23 -6.60
CA ASN A 100 4.70 -3.39 -6.47
C ASN A 100 5.33 -4.66 -7.05
N LEU A 101 6.00 -4.57 -8.20
CA LEU A 101 6.56 -5.75 -8.87
C LEU A 101 7.93 -6.15 -8.31
N TYR A 102 8.93 -5.27 -8.43
CA TYR A 102 10.30 -5.59 -8.03
C TYR A 102 10.49 -5.49 -6.51
N GLY A 103 9.83 -4.54 -5.85
CA GLY A 103 9.88 -4.43 -4.39
C GLY A 103 9.36 -5.69 -3.71
N CYS A 104 8.17 -6.18 -4.10
CA CYS A 104 7.64 -7.43 -3.55
C CYS A 104 8.46 -8.66 -3.94
N ARG A 105 9.10 -8.67 -5.13
CA ARG A 105 9.98 -9.77 -5.54
C ARG A 105 11.17 -9.95 -4.58
N GLU A 106 11.75 -8.86 -4.12
CA GLU A 106 12.88 -8.90 -3.18
C GLU A 106 12.42 -9.10 -1.72
N SER A 107 11.37 -8.38 -1.29
CA SER A 107 10.98 -8.34 0.13
C SER A 107 10.17 -9.55 0.61
N LEU A 108 9.42 -10.22 -0.27
CA LEU A 108 8.58 -11.36 0.11
C LEU A 108 9.41 -12.48 0.75
N ILE A 109 10.47 -12.92 0.06
CA ILE A 109 11.28 -14.05 0.51
C ILE A 109 12.07 -13.67 1.75
N ASP A 110 12.56 -12.43 1.84
CA ASP A 110 13.22 -11.91 3.03
C ASP A 110 12.30 -11.97 4.25
N GLY A 111 11.05 -11.52 4.13
CA GLY A 111 10.05 -11.60 5.19
C GLY A 111 9.78 -13.04 5.65
N ILE A 112 9.54 -13.96 4.72
CA ILE A 112 9.29 -15.37 5.05
C ILE A 112 10.50 -15.99 5.75
N LYS A 113 11.72 -15.75 5.25
CA LYS A 113 12.94 -16.31 5.81
C LYS A 113 13.22 -15.77 7.21
N ARG A 114 13.15 -14.46 7.43
CA ARG A 114 13.36 -13.87 8.75
C ARG A 114 12.38 -14.37 9.80
N ALA A 115 11.15 -14.68 9.39
CA ALA A 115 10.11 -15.13 10.31
C ALA A 115 10.18 -16.62 10.63
N THR A 116 10.64 -17.46 9.69
CA THR A 116 10.41 -18.92 9.77
C THR A 116 11.63 -19.77 9.47
N ASP A 117 12.69 -19.19 8.90
CA ASP A 117 13.87 -19.90 8.36
C ASP A 117 13.53 -21.07 7.42
N VAL A 118 12.31 -21.07 6.85
CA VAL A 118 11.79 -22.23 6.13
C VAL A 118 12.49 -22.41 4.77
N MET A 119 12.74 -23.67 4.41
CA MET A 119 13.17 -24.01 3.05
C MET A 119 12.03 -23.77 2.06
N ILE A 120 12.28 -22.96 1.03
CA ILE A 120 11.30 -22.64 -0.01
C ILE A 120 11.30 -23.68 -1.13
N ALA A 121 12.48 -24.21 -1.49
CA ALA A 121 12.60 -25.16 -2.59
C ALA A 121 11.78 -26.44 -2.35
N GLY A 122 11.10 -26.91 -3.40
CA GLY A 122 10.26 -28.11 -3.38
C GLY A 122 8.90 -27.93 -2.70
N LYS A 123 8.68 -26.83 -1.97
CA LYS A 123 7.37 -26.54 -1.37
C LYS A 123 6.36 -26.12 -2.43
N VAL A 124 5.08 -26.35 -2.11
CA VAL A 124 3.97 -25.75 -2.84
C VAL A 124 3.66 -24.42 -2.17
N ALA A 125 3.65 -23.34 -2.94
CA ALA A 125 3.22 -22.01 -2.51
C ALA A 125 2.00 -21.61 -3.31
N VAL A 126 0.98 -21.06 -2.64
CA VAL A 126 -0.21 -20.51 -3.29
C VAL A 126 -0.13 -18.99 -3.21
N VAL A 127 -0.23 -18.32 -4.35
CA VAL A 127 -0.31 -16.85 -4.44
C VAL A 127 -1.72 -16.47 -4.88
N ALA A 128 -2.41 -15.68 -4.06
CA ALA A 128 -3.74 -15.19 -4.36
C ALA A 128 -3.65 -13.80 -5.01
N GLY A 129 -3.99 -13.73 -6.30
CA GLY A 129 -3.86 -12.55 -7.15
C GLY A 129 -2.58 -12.56 -8.00
N TYR A 130 -2.69 -12.06 -9.23
CA TYR A 130 -1.64 -11.98 -10.25
C TYR A 130 -1.54 -10.58 -10.88
N GLY A 131 -1.87 -9.55 -10.09
CA GLY A 131 -1.48 -8.16 -10.38
C GLY A 131 0.04 -7.94 -10.23
N ASP A 132 0.49 -6.69 -10.18
CA ASP A 132 1.94 -6.38 -10.12
C ASP A 132 2.62 -6.97 -8.87
N VAL A 133 1.99 -6.90 -7.69
CA VAL A 133 2.45 -7.57 -6.46
C VAL A 133 2.53 -9.08 -6.63
N GLY A 134 1.43 -9.69 -7.11
CA GLY A 134 1.33 -11.14 -7.30
C GLY A 134 2.39 -11.67 -8.26
N LYS A 135 2.65 -10.97 -9.37
CA LYS A 135 3.74 -11.28 -10.31
C LYS A 135 5.10 -11.28 -9.63
N GLY A 136 5.39 -10.26 -8.81
CA GLY A 136 6.62 -10.19 -8.03
C GLY A 136 6.78 -11.38 -7.10
N CYS A 137 5.71 -11.70 -6.36
CA CYS A 137 5.65 -12.85 -5.46
C CYS A 137 5.91 -14.18 -6.17
N VAL A 138 5.25 -14.43 -7.31
CA VAL A 138 5.41 -15.66 -8.09
C VAL A 138 6.84 -15.77 -8.64
N GLN A 139 7.40 -14.69 -9.20
CA GLN A 139 8.77 -14.67 -9.68
C GLN A 139 9.78 -15.02 -8.57
N ALA A 140 9.61 -14.44 -7.39
CA ALA A 140 10.48 -14.69 -6.24
C ALA A 140 10.39 -16.15 -5.77
N LEU A 141 9.18 -16.65 -5.55
CA LEU A 141 8.95 -18.02 -5.07
C LEU A 141 9.50 -19.07 -6.06
N ARG A 142 9.27 -18.88 -7.36
CA ARG A 142 9.84 -19.75 -8.39
C ARG A 142 11.35 -19.65 -8.47
N GLY A 143 11.93 -18.45 -8.34
CA GLY A 143 13.37 -18.25 -8.28
C GLY A 143 14.05 -19.02 -7.14
N PHE A 144 13.32 -19.25 -6.05
CA PHE A 144 13.75 -20.08 -4.92
C PHE A 144 13.34 -21.57 -5.01
N GLY A 145 12.83 -22.02 -6.17
CA GLY A 145 12.52 -23.42 -6.45
C GLY A 145 11.19 -23.92 -5.88
N ALA A 146 10.26 -23.02 -5.51
CA ALA A 146 8.91 -23.43 -5.12
C ALA A 146 8.04 -23.81 -6.33
N ARG A 147 7.12 -24.74 -6.13
CA ARG A 147 6.00 -25.01 -7.03
C ARG A 147 4.88 -24.02 -6.73
N VAL A 148 4.61 -23.10 -7.63
CA VAL A 148 3.69 -21.98 -7.37
C VAL A 148 2.35 -22.20 -8.06
N ILE A 149 1.28 -22.16 -7.28
CA ILE A 149 -0.11 -22.15 -7.72
C ILE A 149 -0.64 -20.72 -7.59
N VAL A 150 -1.35 -20.24 -8.60
CA VAL A 150 -1.96 -18.91 -8.61
C VAL A 150 -3.47 -19.05 -8.55
N THR A 151 -4.12 -18.26 -7.71
CA THR A 151 -5.58 -18.05 -7.79
C THR A 151 -5.86 -16.64 -8.31
N GLU A 152 -6.79 -16.53 -9.24
CA GLU A 152 -7.17 -15.24 -9.83
C GLU A 152 -8.66 -15.22 -10.16
N VAL A 153 -9.24 -14.04 -10.01
CA VAL A 153 -10.62 -13.74 -10.41
C VAL A 153 -10.67 -13.03 -11.76
N ASP A 154 -9.60 -12.31 -12.14
CA ASP A 154 -9.50 -11.66 -13.43
C ASP A 154 -8.97 -12.66 -14.48
N PRO A 155 -9.74 -12.97 -15.55
CA PRO A 155 -9.33 -13.95 -16.54
C PRO A 155 -8.09 -13.54 -17.34
N ILE A 156 -7.81 -12.24 -17.48
CA ILE A 156 -6.61 -11.73 -18.17
C ILE A 156 -5.38 -12.03 -17.33
N ASN A 157 -5.43 -11.70 -16.03
CA ASN A 157 -4.34 -11.99 -15.11
C ASN A 157 -4.14 -13.50 -14.92
N ALA A 158 -5.23 -14.27 -14.85
CA ALA A 158 -5.17 -15.73 -14.81
C ALA A 158 -4.50 -16.31 -16.06
N LEU A 159 -4.82 -15.79 -17.25
CA LEU A 159 -4.19 -16.21 -18.49
C LEU A 159 -2.70 -15.85 -18.51
N GLN A 160 -2.31 -14.67 -18.04
CA GLN A 160 -0.89 -14.28 -17.89
C GLN A 160 -0.15 -15.27 -16.98
N ALA A 161 -0.72 -15.60 -15.82
CA ALA A 161 -0.15 -16.58 -14.89
C ALA A 161 0.05 -17.96 -15.54
N ALA A 162 -0.92 -18.40 -16.35
CA ALA A 162 -0.85 -19.67 -17.07
C ALA A 162 0.23 -19.66 -18.17
N MET A 163 0.43 -18.54 -18.87
CA MET A 163 1.46 -18.40 -19.89
C MET A 163 2.86 -18.34 -19.31
N GLU A 164 3.02 -17.69 -18.16
CA GLU A 164 4.29 -17.63 -17.42
C GLU A 164 4.57 -18.93 -16.65
N GLY A 165 3.58 -19.81 -16.47
CA GLY A 165 3.63 -21.02 -15.64
C GLY A 165 4.09 -22.31 -16.31
N ARG A 166 4.66 -22.25 -17.52
CA ARG A 166 5.24 -23.42 -18.17
C ARG A 166 6.71 -23.58 -17.74
N GLY A 167 6.95 -24.34 -16.67
CA GLY A 167 8.26 -24.72 -16.14
C GLY A 167 8.13 -25.67 -14.96
#